data_AF-A0A0K2RIU3-F1
#
_entry.id   AF-A0A0K2RIU3-F1
#
_cell.length_a   1.000
_cell.length_b   1.000
_cell.length_c   1.000
_cell.angle_alpha   90.00
_cell.angle_beta   90.00
_cell.angle_gamma   90.00
#
_symmetry.space_group_name_H-M   'P 1'
#
loop_
_entity.id
_entity.type
_entity.pdbx_description
1 polymer ?
#
loop_
_entity_poly.entity_id
_entity_poly.type
_entity_poly.pdbx_seq_one_letter_code
_entity_poly.pdbx_strand_id
1 'polypeptide(L)'
;MIDELISILSNSTALVDAEKDLLDSIAVDLKNLPGLDKRILELNAQEPYRLKLTCIKAKLINTGRRVSASSHHEPGRDYASTSELLAELELLEASLRKHSAVLVADGALARVRRAIASFGLHLATLDIREHADYHHDAVGQLVDRIGVGTPYGELSRAERFERLSAELASRRPLSGHPIKLDGDGDRTYDVFRSIRHALQTYGPDVVETYIISMTRGADDVLAAAVLAAKPD
;
A
#
# COMPACT_ATOMS: atom_id res chain seq x y z
N MET A 1 7.93 -9.62 -17.52
CA MET A 1 8.98 -9.77 -16.48
C MET A 1 8.86 -11.10 -15.75
N ILE A 2 7.79 -11.36 -14.99
CA ILE A 2 7.62 -12.66 -14.31
C ILE A 2 7.56 -13.84 -15.29
N ASP A 3 6.86 -13.70 -16.42
CA ASP A 3 6.81 -14.76 -17.45
C ASP A 3 8.19 -15.12 -18.03
N GLU A 4 9.08 -14.14 -18.16
CA GLU A 4 10.46 -14.37 -18.58
C GLU A 4 11.24 -15.13 -17.53
N LEU A 5 11.04 -14.84 -16.23
CA LEU A 5 11.64 -15.62 -15.15
C LEU A 5 11.13 -17.07 -15.16
N ILE A 6 9.82 -17.28 -15.37
CA ILE A 6 9.21 -18.62 -15.45
C ILE A 6 9.84 -19.44 -16.57
N SER A 7 10.11 -18.82 -17.73
CA SER A 7 10.67 -19.55 -18.88
C SER A 7 12.12 -19.98 -18.66
N ILE A 8 12.94 -19.14 -18.01
CA ILE A 8 14.38 -19.39 -17.85
C ILE A 8 14.77 -20.15 -16.56
N LEU A 9 13.95 -20.10 -15.50
CA LEU A 9 14.24 -20.75 -14.20
C LEU A 9 13.65 -22.16 -14.13
N SER A 10 14.25 -23.10 -14.86
CA SER A 10 13.85 -24.51 -14.94
C SER A 10 14.69 -25.44 -14.05
N ASN A 11 15.32 -24.93 -12.99
CA ASN A 11 16.16 -25.73 -12.11
C ASN A 11 15.32 -26.79 -11.40
N SER A 12 15.65 -28.06 -11.63
CA SER A 12 14.96 -29.20 -11.03
C SER A 12 15.65 -29.67 -9.74
N THR A 13 14.85 -29.98 -8.73
CA THR A 13 15.25 -30.67 -7.49
C THR A 13 15.84 -32.05 -7.72
N ALA A 14 15.63 -32.65 -8.90
CA ALA A 14 16.33 -33.87 -9.28
C ALA A 14 17.83 -33.65 -9.55
N LEU A 15 18.26 -32.40 -9.73
CA LEU A 15 19.64 -32.03 -10.07
C LEU A 15 20.29 -31.16 -9.00
N VAL A 16 19.53 -30.25 -8.39
CA VAL A 16 20.03 -29.30 -7.38
C VAL A 16 18.92 -29.03 -6.35
N ASP A 17 19.25 -29.10 -5.06
CA ASP A 17 18.31 -28.83 -3.98
C ASP A 17 17.75 -27.38 -4.00
N ALA A 18 16.75 -27.13 -3.14
CA ALA A 18 16.20 -25.81 -2.89
C ALA A 18 16.08 -25.58 -1.38
N GLU A 19 16.13 -24.33 -0.96
CA GLU A 19 16.01 -23.99 0.45
C GLU A 19 14.63 -24.38 1.02
N LYS A 20 14.64 -24.87 2.25
CA LYS A 20 13.42 -25.28 2.95
C LYS A 20 12.39 -24.14 3.02
N ASP A 21 12.83 -22.91 3.29
CA ASP A 21 11.94 -21.75 3.39
C ASP A 21 11.20 -21.47 2.06
N LEU A 22 11.85 -21.72 0.92
CA LEU A 22 11.21 -21.60 -0.40
C LEU A 22 10.15 -22.69 -0.59
N LEU A 23 10.46 -23.94 -0.23
CA LEU A 23 9.53 -25.07 -0.34
C LEU A 23 8.31 -24.91 0.58
N ASP A 24 8.53 -24.48 1.82
CA ASP A 24 7.46 -24.21 2.79
C ASP A 24 6.56 -23.07 2.28
N SER A 25 7.15 -22.01 1.71
CA SER A 25 6.40 -20.91 1.08
C SER A 25 5.55 -21.37 -0.10
N ILE A 26 6.07 -22.24 -0.97
CA ILE A 26 5.31 -22.83 -2.08
C ILE A 26 4.14 -23.66 -1.56
N ALA A 27 4.36 -24.48 -0.52
CA ALA A 27 3.30 -25.31 0.05
C ALA A 27 2.14 -24.47 0.63
N VAL A 28 2.44 -23.30 1.20
CA VAL A 28 1.42 -22.32 1.63
C VAL A 28 0.68 -21.75 0.42
N ASP A 29 1.39 -21.33 -0.63
CA ASP A 29 0.78 -20.76 -1.83
C ASP A 29 -0.19 -21.73 -2.51
N LEU A 30 0.19 -23.00 -2.66
CA LEU A 30 -0.64 -24.02 -3.30
C LEU A 30 -1.95 -24.28 -2.54
N LYS A 31 -1.96 -24.11 -1.21
CA LYS A 31 -3.19 -24.20 -0.41
C LYS A 31 -4.09 -22.98 -0.60
N ASN A 32 -3.49 -21.80 -0.80
CA ASN A 32 -4.21 -20.54 -0.92
C ASN A 32 -4.67 -20.25 -2.36
N LEU A 33 -4.07 -20.88 -3.37
CA LEU A 33 -4.32 -20.64 -4.80
C LEU A 33 -5.00 -21.86 -5.49
N PRO A 34 -6.29 -22.15 -5.22
CA PRO A 34 -6.96 -23.35 -5.74
C PRO A 34 -7.22 -23.33 -7.26
N GLY A 35 -7.03 -22.18 -7.92
CA GLY A 35 -7.31 -21.98 -9.35
C GLY A 35 -6.13 -22.22 -10.30
N LEU A 36 -5.00 -22.70 -9.79
CA LEU A 36 -3.83 -23.01 -10.63
C LEU A 36 -4.10 -24.25 -11.51
N ASP A 37 -3.64 -24.21 -12.76
CA ASP A 37 -3.79 -25.33 -13.69
C ASP A 37 -3.02 -26.55 -13.16
N LYS A 38 -3.75 -27.63 -12.88
CA LYS A 38 -3.19 -28.90 -12.40
C LYS A 38 -2.07 -29.43 -13.28
N ARG A 39 -2.17 -29.24 -14.60
CA ARG A 39 -1.13 -29.69 -15.55
C ARG A 39 0.18 -28.95 -15.31
N ILE A 40 0.12 -27.64 -15.04
CA ILE A 40 1.30 -26.83 -14.73
C ILE A 40 1.92 -27.26 -13.39
N LEU A 41 1.08 -27.54 -12.39
CA LEU A 41 1.54 -28.02 -11.08
C LEU A 41 2.26 -29.37 -11.18
N GLU A 42 1.70 -30.31 -11.94
CA GLU A 42 2.29 -31.63 -12.16
C GLU A 42 3.59 -31.56 -12.94
N LEU A 43 3.63 -30.78 -14.03
CA LEU A 43 4.83 -30.61 -14.87
C LEU A 43 5.98 -29.97 -14.10
N ASN A 44 5.68 -28.97 -13.26
CA ASN A 44 6.69 -28.20 -12.53
C ASN A 44 6.88 -28.70 -11.09
N ALA A 45 6.37 -29.88 -10.73
CA ALA A 45 6.41 -30.39 -9.37
C ALA A 45 7.84 -30.51 -8.80
N GLN A 46 8.81 -30.75 -9.68
CA GLN A 46 10.23 -30.81 -9.32
C GLN A 46 10.98 -29.50 -9.57
N GLU A 47 10.34 -28.46 -10.08
CA GLU A 47 10.94 -27.17 -10.45
C GLU A 47 10.47 -26.04 -9.51
N PRO A 48 11.01 -25.97 -8.28
CA PRO A 48 10.47 -25.11 -7.21
C PRO A 48 10.50 -23.62 -7.58
N TYR A 49 11.53 -23.15 -8.28
CA TYR A 49 11.63 -21.75 -8.71
C TYR A 49 10.52 -21.38 -9.70
N ARG A 50 10.28 -22.23 -10.70
CA ARG A 50 9.20 -22.06 -11.68
C ARG A 50 7.83 -22.13 -11.01
N LEU A 51 7.66 -23.05 -10.06
CA LEU A 51 6.42 -23.22 -9.31
C LEU A 51 6.12 -21.99 -8.43
N LYS A 52 7.12 -21.47 -7.71
CA LYS A 52 6.96 -20.25 -6.91
C LYS A 52 6.62 -19.05 -7.80
N LEU A 53 7.32 -18.87 -8.92
CA LEU A 53 7.04 -17.79 -9.87
C LEU A 53 5.63 -17.90 -10.50
N THR A 54 5.14 -19.12 -10.71
CA THR A 54 3.76 -19.36 -11.14
C THR A 54 2.76 -18.90 -10.09
N CYS A 55 3.03 -19.16 -8.80
CA CYS A 55 2.23 -18.67 -7.69
C CYS A 55 2.26 -17.13 -7.61
N ILE A 56 3.45 -16.51 -7.71
CA ILE A 56 3.62 -15.05 -7.76
C ILE A 56 2.80 -14.45 -8.91
N LYS A 57 2.86 -15.04 -10.11
CA LYS A 57 2.07 -14.60 -11.26
C LYS A 57 0.57 -14.63 -10.97
N ALA A 58 0.08 -15.71 -10.36
CA ALA A 58 -1.34 -15.82 -10.02
C ALA A 58 -1.76 -14.77 -8.99
N LYS A 59 -0.94 -14.53 -7.95
CA LYS A 59 -1.18 -13.46 -6.96
C LYS A 59 -1.19 -12.07 -7.59
N LEU A 60 -0.29 -11.78 -8.53
CA LEU A 60 -0.29 -10.52 -9.28
C LEU A 60 -1.58 -10.33 -10.10
N ILE A 61 -2.04 -11.38 -10.78
CA ILE A 61 -3.32 -11.34 -11.53
C ILE A 61 -4.49 -11.10 -10.57
N ASN A 62 -4.52 -11.78 -9.43
CA ASN A 62 -5.54 -11.58 -8.41
C ASN A 62 -5.49 -10.16 -7.83
N THR A 63 -4.29 -9.62 -7.59
CA THR A 63 -4.09 -8.23 -7.15
C THR A 63 -4.68 -7.24 -8.15
N GLY A 64 -4.41 -7.42 -9.45
CA GLY A 64 -5.00 -6.60 -10.50
C GLY A 64 -6.53 -6.69 -10.53
N ARG A 65 -7.09 -7.89 -10.44
CA ARG A 65 -8.55 -8.10 -10.35
C ARG A 65 -9.16 -7.44 -9.12
N ARG A 66 -8.51 -7.59 -7.97
CA ARG A 66 -8.95 -7.01 -6.70
C ARG A 66 -9.06 -5.50 -6.81
N VAL A 67 -7.99 -4.87 -7.30
CA VAL A 67 -7.90 -3.42 -7.51
C VAL A 67 -8.97 -2.94 -8.50
N SER A 68 -9.11 -3.60 -9.66
CA SER A 68 -10.14 -3.22 -10.65
C SER A 68 -11.57 -3.37 -10.12
N ALA A 69 -11.81 -4.36 -9.25
CA ALA A 69 -13.13 -4.58 -8.65
C ALA A 69 -13.36 -3.80 -7.34
N SER A 70 -12.38 -3.02 -6.87
CA SER A 70 -12.43 -2.36 -5.55
C SER A 70 -12.82 -3.31 -4.41
N SER A 71 -12.31 -4.54 -4.46
CA SER A 71 -12.62 -5.59 -3.49
C SER A 71 -11.56 -5.68 -2.39
N HIS A 72 -11.90 -6.39 -1.31
CA HIS A 72 -11.01 -6.54 -0.16
C HIS A 72 -9.81 -7.44 -0.46
N HIS A 73 -8.68 -7.15 0.19
CA HIS A 73 -7.49 -7.99 0.17
C HIS A 73 -7.76 -9.36 0.78
N GLU A 74 -7.34 -10.42 0.08
CA GLU A 74 -7.34 -11.79 0.58
C GLU A 74 -5.89 -12.25 0.85
N PRO A 75 -5.47 -12.34 2.14
CA PRO A 75 -4.12 -12.75 2.49
C PRO A 75 -3.69 -14.08 1.85
N GLY A 76 -2.52 -14.09 1.21
CA GLY A 76 -1.97 -15.26 0.53
C GLY A 76 -2.54 -15.53 -0.86
N ARG A 77 -3.56 -14.78 -1.30
CA ARG A 77 -4.17 -14.90 -2.64
C ARG A 77 -3.82 -13.75 -3.56
N ASP A 78 -3.58 -12.58 -3.01
CA ASP A 78 -3.11 -11.39 -3.69
C ASP A 78 -2.12 -10.63 -2.79
N TYR A 79 -1.56 -9.52 -3.27
CA TYR A 79 -0.62 -8.69 -2.51
C TYR A 79 -1.30 -7.44 -1.98
N ALA A 80 -1.09 -7.13 -0.70
CA ALA A 80 -1.50 -5.88 -0.08
C ALA A 80 -0.47 -4.75 -0.30
N SER A 81 0.80 -5.09 -0.49
CA SER A 81 1.89 -4.12 -0.64
C SER A 81 3.00 -4.60 -1.59
N THR A 82 3.83 -3.65 -2.05
CA THR A 82 5.05 -3.94 -2.81
C THR A 82 6.03 -4.79 -1.99
N SER A 83 6.12 -4.56 -0.67
CA SER A 83 7.05 -5.25 0.21
C SER A 83 6.79 -6.76 0.31
N GLU A 84 5.53 -7.19 0.28
CA GLU A 84 5.17 -8.61 0.26
C GLU A 84 5.73 -9.32 -0.98
N LEU A 85 5.59 -8.71 -2.15
CA LEU A 85 6.14 -9.25 -3.40
C LEU A 85 7.68 -9.28 -3.38
N LEU A 86 8.32 -8.22 -2.88
CA LEU A 86 9.77 -8.17 -2.78
C LEU A 86 10.34 -9.25 -1.85
N ALA A 87 9.67 -9.52 -0.73
CA ALA A 87 10.05 -10.58 0.19
C ALA A 87 10.01 -11.97 -0.47
N GLU A 88 9.01 -12.25 -1.32
CA GLU A 88 8.95 -13.51 -2.06
C GLU A 88 10.06 -13.64 -3.12
N LEU A 89 10.43 -12.53 -3.78
CA LEU A 89 11.56 -12.50 -4.70
C LEU A 89 12.92 -12.63 -3.99
N GLU A 90 13.01 -12.16 -2.75
CA GLU A 90 14.19 -12.36 -1.90
C GLU A 90 14.35 -13.82 -1.47
N LEU A 91 13.27 -14.52 -1.15
CA LEU A 91 13.31 -15.98 -0.90
C LEU A 91 13.87 -16.75 -2.11
N LEU A 92 13.42 -16.38 -3.32
CA LEU A 92 13.94 -16.94 -4.56
C LEU A 92 15.43 -16.66 -4.73
N GLU A 93 15.86 -15.42 -4.50
CA GLU A 93 17.27 -15.03 -4.61
C GLU A 93 18.14 -15.80 -3.61
N ALA A 94 17.74 -15.84 -2.34
CA ALA A 94 18.48 -16.52 -1.28
C ALA A 94 18.69 -18.01 -1.61
N SER A 95 17.66 -18.68 -2.11
CA SER A 95 17.75 -20.08 -2.54
C SER A 95 18.64 -20.25 -3.77
N LEU A 96 18.51 -19.39 -4.80
CA LEU A 96 19.34 -19.47 -6.01
C LEU A 96 20.83 -19.29 -5.72
N ARG A 97 21.16 -18.37 -4.80
CA ARG A 97 22.56 -18.09 -4.43
C ARG A 97 23.22 -19.27 -3.72
N LYS A 98 22.50 -20.01 -2.88
CA LYS A 98 23.02 -21.20 -2.18
C LYS A 98 23.19 -22.41 -3.11
N HIS A 99 22.42 -22.46 -4.19
CA HIS A 99 22.36 -23.59 -5.11
C HIS A 99 23.07 -23.33 -6.45
N SER A 100 24.13 -22.49 -6.43
CA SER A 100 25.01 -22.20 -7.56
C SER A 100 24.33 -21.61 -8.82
N ALA A 101 23.15 -20.99 -8.68
CA ALA A 101 22.44 -20.30 -9.76
C ALA A 101 22.65 -18.78 -9.73
N VAL A 102 23.87 -18.35 -9.39
CA VAL A 102 24.25 -16.95 -9.14
C VAL A 102 24.02 -16.05 -10.37
N LEU A 103 24.30 -16.57 -11.59
CA LEU A 103 24.12 -15.80 -12.83
C LEU A 103 22.67 -15.38 -13.06
N VAL A 104 21.69 -16.22 -12.72
CA VAL A 104 20.27 -15.87 -12.87
C VAL A 104 19.81 -14.93 -11.76
N ALA A 105 20.33 -15.13 -10.53
CA ALA A 105 20.10 -14.24 -9.41
C ALA A 105 20.57 -12.81 -9.71
N ASP A 106 21.81 -12.64 -10.15
CA ASP A 106 22.43 -11.34 -10.47
C ASP A 106 21.94 -10.74 -11.79
N GLY A 107 21.38 -11.58 -12.67
CA GLY A 107 20.87 -11.19 -13.98
C GLY A 107 19.38 -10.85 -13.96
N ALA A 108 18.57 -11.81 -14.44
CA ALA A 108 17.15 -11.58 -14.68
C ALA A 108 16.37 -11.29 -13.40
N LEU A 109 16.63 -12.03 -12.30
CA LEU A 109 15.92 -11.81 -11.05
C LEU A 109 16.25 -10.43 -10.45
N ALA A 110 17.52 -10.03 -10.43
CA ALA A 110 17.92 -8.70 -9.99
C ALA A 110 17.31 -7.56 -10.83
N ARG A 111 17.10 -7.75 -12.15
CA ARG A 111 16.37 -6.77 -12.97
C ARG A 111 14.91 -6.65 -12.54
N VAL A 112 14.23 -7.77 -12.33
CA VAL A 112 12.83 -7.78 -11.86
C VAL A 112 12.69 -7.14 -10.48
N ARG A 113 13.55 -7.50 -9.52
CA ARG A 113 13.54 -6.93 -8.18
C ARG A 113 13.78 -5.42 -8.20
N ARG A 114 14.75 -4.94 -8.98
CA ARG A 114 15.01 -3.49 -9.12
C ARG A 114 13.80 -2.76 -9.70
N ALA A 115 13.18 -3.29 -10.75
CA ALA A 115 11.99 -2.66 -11.32
C ALA A 115 10.85 -2.58 -10.29
N ILE A 116 10.58 -3.66 -9.55
CA ILE A 116 9.54 -3.66 -8.52
C ILE A 116 9.89 -2.73 -7.36
N ALA A 117 11.16 -2.69 -6.93
CA ALA A 117 11.60 -1.77 -5.88
C ALA A 117 11.51 -0.29 -6.30
N SER A 118 11.67 0.01 -7.59
CA SER A 118 11.58 1.38 -8.11
C SER A 118 10.16 1.84 -8.40
N PHE A 119 9.30 0.98 -8.93
CA PHE A 119 7.96 1.35 -9.40
C PHE A 119 6.84 0.87 -8.46
N GLY A 120 7.12 -0.10 -7.61
CA GLY A 120 6.10 -0.77 -6.80
C GLY A 120 5.00 -1.44 -7.62
N LEU A 121 3.89 -1.74 -6.93
CA LEU A 121 2.65 -2.22 -7.56
C LEU A 121 1.77 -1.07 -8.07
N HIS A 122 2.05 0.16 -7.63
CA HIS A 122 1.28 1.38 -7.90
C HIS A 122 1.86 2.24 -9.03
N LEU A 123 3.00 1.83 -9.62
CA LEU A 123 3.74 2.48 -10.72
C LEU A 123 4.35 3.84 -10.38
N ALA A 124 3.59 4.73 -9.75
CA ALA A 124 4.01 6.06 -9.37
C ALA A 124 3.43 6.44 -8.01
N THR A 125 4.30 6.88 -7.11
CA THR A 125 3.91 7.48 -5.82
C THR A 125 3.33 8.86 -6.04
N LEU A 126 2.25 9.19 -5.33
CA LEU A 126 1.57 10.47 -5.40
C LEU A 126 2.01 11.37 -4.25
N ASP A 127 2.48 12.57 -4.58
CA ASP A 127 2.58 13.69 -3.64
C ASP A 127 1.30 14.52 -3.74
N ILE A 128 0.67 14.77 -2.59
CA ILE A 128 -0.54 15.58 -2.52
C ILE A 128 -0.18 16.93 -1.96
N ARG A 129 -0.70 17.99 -2.57
CA ARG A 129 -0.40 19.36 -2.18
C ARG A 129 -1.68 20.16 -2.07
N GLU A 130 -1.89 20.79 -0.93
CA GLU A 130 -3.07 21.62 -0.68
C GLU A 130 -2.69 22.91 0.07
N HIS A 131 -3.49 23.97 -0.10
CA HIS A 131 -3.26 25.25 0.58
C HIS A 131 -3.71 25.21 2.05
N ALA A 132 -2.89 25.74 2.97
CA ALA A 132 -3.16 25.76 4.42
C ALA A 132 -4.58 26.24 4.76
N ASP A 133 -5.00 27.38 4.21
CA ASP A 133 -6.32 27.97 4.48
C ASP A 133 -7.52 27.03 4.21
N TYR A 134 -7.45 26.11 3.23
CA TYR A 134 -8.55 25.17 2.97
C TYR A 134 -8.67 24.06 4.03
N HIS A 135 -7.57 23.70 4.68
CA HIS A 135 -7.61 22.81 5.86
C HIS A 135 -8.31 23.50 7.02
N HIS A 136 -8.05 24.80 7.20
CA HIS A 136 -8.71 25.61 8.23
C HIS A 136 -10.21 25.75 7.97
N ASP A 137 -10.61 25.94 6.71
CA ASP A 137 -12.03 25.95 6.32
C ASP A 137 -12.71 24.60 6.65
N ALA A 138 -12.12 23.49 6.19
CA ALA A 138 -12.66 22.16 6.45
C ALA A 138 -12.76 21.83 7.95
N VAL A 139 -11.66 22.00 8.70
CA VAL A 139 -11.64 21.65 10.13
C VAL A 139 -12.50 22.58 10.96
N GLY A 140 -12.62 23.86 10.58
CA GLY A 140 -13.49 24.82 11.24
C GLY A 140 -14.95 24.39 11.16
N GLN A 141 -15.42 24.05 9.96
CA GLN A 141 -16.78 23.54 9.77
C GLN A 141 -17.06 22.26 10.57
N LEU A 142 -16.08 21.35 10.67
CA LEU A 142 -16.19 20.12 11.46
C LEU A 142 -16.28 20.41 12.97
N VAL A 143 -15.37 21.22 13.49
CA VAL A 143 -15.28 21.51 14.93
C VAL A 143 -16.45 22.36 15.42
N ASP A 144 -16.90 23.33 14.61
CA ASP A 144 -17.99 24.25 14.99
C ASP A 144 -19.35 23.53 15.05
N ARG A 145 -19.56 22.45 14.27
CA ARG A 145 -20.76 21.60 14.33
C ARG A 145 -20.92 20.87 15.67
N ILE A 146 -19.82 20.62 16.39
CA ILE A 146 -19.87 20.02 17.74
C ILE A 146 -20.37 21.06 18.77
N GLY A 147 -20.34 22.35 18.43
CA GLY A 147 -21.00 23.42 19.19
C GLY A 147 -20.31 23.79 20.51
N VAL A 148 -19.00 23.61 20.63
CA VAL A 148 -18.27 23.87 21.88
C VAL A 148 -17.33 25.07 21.75
N GLY A 149 -17.65 26.18 22.43
CA GLY A 149 -16.76 27.34 22.58
C GLY A 149 -16.88 28.37 21.46
N THR A 150 -15.83 29.19 21.31
CA THR A 150 -15.73 30.23 20.27
C THR A 150 -15.64 29.62 18.87
N PRO A 151 -16.33 30.17 17.86
CA PRO A 151 -16.24 29.71 16.47
C PRO A 151 -14.80 29.67 15.98
N TYR A 152 -14.41 28.61 15.27
CA TYR A 152 -13.03 28.38 14.86
C TYR A 152 -12.42 29.52 14.03
N GLY A 153 -13.24 30.12 13.16
CA GLY A 153 -12.84 31.25 12.32
C GLY A 153 -12.43 32.48 13.11
N GLU A 154 -12.98 32.67 14.31
CA GLU A 154 -12.73 33.82 15.19
C GLU A 154 -11.52 33.61 16.13
N LEU A 155 -11.01 32.38 16.23
CA LEU A 155 -9.84 32.06 17.05
C LEU A 155 -8.57 32.69 16.48
N SER A 156 -7.73 33.23 17.36
CA SER A 156 -6.34 33.53 17.04
C SER A 156 -5.56 32.26 16.72
N ARG A 157 -4.40 32.39 16.06
CA ARG A 157 -3.57 31.22 15.70
C ARG A 157 -3.11 30.41 16.89
N ALA A 158 -2.79 31.06 18.01
CA ALA A 158 -2.41 30.39 19.25
C ALA A 158 -3.60 29.57 19.80
N GLU A 159 -4.81 30.12 19.78
CA GLU A 159 -6.02 29.41 20.22
C GLU A 159 -6.39 28.26 19.28
N ARG A 160 -6.20 28.43 17.96
CA ARG A 160 -6.35 27.34 16.98
C ARG A 160 -5.38 26.20 17.27
N PHE A 161 -4.12 26.50 17.56
CA PHE A 161 -3.12 25.51 17.91
C PHE A 161 -3.55 24.68 19.14
N GLU A 162 -3.96 25.34 20.22
CA GLU A 162 -4.42 24.65 21.43
C GLU A 162 -5.67 23.80 21.16
N ARG A 163 -6.64 24.34 20.41
CA ARG A 163 -7.87 23.64 20.06
C ARG A 163 -7.60 22.39 19.22
N LEU A 164 -6.81 22.52 18.15
CA LEU A 164 -6.47 21.41 17.27
C LEU A 164 -5.61 20.35 17.99
N SER A 165 -4.70 20.78 18.86
CA SER A 165 -3.90 19.87 19.69
C SER A 165 -4.80 19.03 20.59
N ALA A 166 -5.79 19.66 21.24
CA ALA A 166 -6.76 18.97 22.07
C ALA A 166 -7.64 18.00 21.26
N GLU A 167 -8.09 18.40 20.06
CA GLU A 167 -8.85 17.50 19.20
C GLU A 167 -8.03 16.30 18.74
N LEU A 168 -6.77 16.50 18.34
CA LEU A 168 -5.88 15.43 17.90
C LEU A 168 -5.58 14.44 19.03
N ALA A 169 -5.39 14.93 20.26
CA ALA A 169 -5.19 14.10 21.46
C ALA A 169 -6.47 13.36 21.90
N SER A 170 -7.65 13.88 21.55
CA SER A 170 -8.91 13.25 21.88
C SER A 170 -9.07 11.91 21.15
N ARG A 171 -9.84 10.98 21.72
CA ARG A 171 -10.24 9.74 21.03
C ARG A 171 -11.58 9.85 20.31
N ARG A 172 -12.29 10.97 20.48
CA ARG A 172 -13.57 11.18 19.81
C ARG A 172 -13.36 11.37 18.30
N PRO A 173 -14.22 10.77 17.46
CA PRO A 173 -14.34 11.16 16.06
C PRO A 173 -14.78 12.62 15.94
N LEU A 174 -14.34 13.31 14.90
CA LEU A 174 -14.82 14.67 14.58
C LEU A 174 -16.22 14.65 13.97
N SER A 175 -16.56 13.55 13.33
CA SER A 175 -17.82 13.28 12.68
C SER A 175 -18.14 11.80 12.93
N GLY A 176 -19.43 11.45 13.03
CA GLY A 176 -19.81 10.05 13.15
C GLY A 176 -20.02 9.34 11.80
N HIS A 177 -20.19 10.11 10.72
CA HIS A 177 -20.58 9.67 9.37
C HIS A 177 -20.11 10.73 8.37
N PRO A 178 -19.74 10.39 7.12
CA PRO A 178 -19.31 11.38 6.14
C PRO A 178 -20.31 12.52 5.99
N ILE A 179 -19.89 13.72 6.39
CA ILE A 179 -20.69 14.92 6.29
C ILE A 179 -20.27 15.74 5.08
N LYS A 180 -21.25 16.32 4.40
CA LYS A 180 -21.01 17.31 3.37
C LYS A 180 -20.58 18.62 4.05
N LEU A 181 -19.47 19.17 3.61
CA LEU A 181 -19.04 20.51 3.98
C LEU A 181 -19.43 21.50 2.88
N ASP A 182 -19.23 22.78 3.14
CA ASP A 182 -19.50 23.84 2.20
C ASP A 182 -18.22 24.24 1.45
N GLY A 183 -18.37 24.63 0.18
CA GLY A 183 -17.32 25.29 -0.60
C GLY A 183 -16.02 24.48 -0.76
N ASP A 184 -14.89 25.15 -0.51
CA ASP A 184 -13.57 24.57 -0.66
C ASP A 184 -13.21 23.56 0.45
N GLY A 185 -13.70 23.79 1.68
CA GLY A 185 -13.53 22.85 2.78
C GLY A 185 -14.00 21.43 2.45
N ASP A 186 -15.08 21.29 1.68
CA ASP A 186 -15.58 19.99 1.21
C ASP A 186 -14.64 19.29 0.24
N ARG A 187 -14.05 20.04 -0.69
CA ARG A 187 -13.06 19.50 -1.63
C ARG A 187 -11.85 18.97 -0.89
N THR A 188 -11.31 19.75 0.05
CA THR A 188 -10.17 19.33 0.88
C THR A 188 -10.53 18.14 1.75
N TYR A 189 -11.75 18.09 2.29
CA TYR A 189 -12.21 16.94 3.07
C TYR A 189 -12.28 15.65 2.22
N ASP A 190 -12.82 15.74 1.01
CA ASP A 190 -12.89 14.63 0.07
C ASP A 190 -11.51 14.16 -0.42
N VAL A 191 -10.50 15.03 -0.45
CA VAL A 191 -9.10 14.63 -0.70
C VAL A 191 -8.61 13.65 0.38
N PHE A 192 -8.81 13.93 1.67
CA PHE A 192 -8.39 13.00 2.73
C PHE A 192 -9.13 11.65 2.66
N ARG A 193 -10.40 11.64 2.24
CA ARG A 193 -11.16 10.42 1.98
C ARG A 193 -10.59 9.63 0.80
N SER A 194 -10.21 10.34 -0.26
CA SER A 194 -9.57 9.76 -1.45
C SER A 194 -8.20 9.16 -1.13
N ILE A 195 -7.39 9.85 -0.31
CA ILE A 195 -6.11 9.34 0.20
C ILE A 195 -6.31 8.02 0.92
N ARG A 196 -7.25 7.99 1.87
CA ARG A 196 -7.53 6.78 2.65
C ARG A 196 -7.96 5.62 1.76
N HIS A 197 -8.85 5.88 0.80
CA HIS A 197 -9.26 4.87 -0.17
C HIS A 197 -8.07 4.36 -1.00
N ALA A 198 -7.18 5.26 -1.43
CA ALA A 198 -5.97 4.89 -2.16
C ALA A 198 -5.04 4.01 -1.30
N LEU A 199 -4.75 4.42 -0.06
CA LEU A 199 -3.90 3.65 0.88
C LEU A 199 -4.46 2.25 1.16
N GLN A 200 -5.79 2.12 1.29
CA GLN A 200 -6.46 0.83 1.50
C GLN A 200 -6.44 -0.05 0.25
N THR A 201 -6.50 0.55 -0.94
CA THR A 201 -6.63 -0.18 -2.21
C THR A 201 -5.28 -0.59 -2.78
N TYR A 202 -4.33 0.34 -2.78
CA TYR A 202 -3.02 0.23 -3.45
C TYR A 202 -1.86 -0.01 -2.47
N GLY A 203 -2.11 0.07 -1.16
CA GLY A 203 -1.11 -0.10 -0.12
C GLY A 203 -0.52 1.24 0.35
N PRO A 204 0.34 1.22 1.39
CA PRO A 204 0.84 2.42 2.04
C PRO A 204 1.77 3.27 1.16
N ASP A 205 2.40 2.67 0.16
CA ASP A 205 3.43 3.32 -0.67
C ASP A 205 2.85 4.24 -1.76
N VAL A 206 1.51 4.25 -1.95
CA VAL A 206 0.85 5.01 -3.04
C VAL A 206 0.83 6.52 -2.79
N VAL A 207 0.82 6.94 -1.52
CA VAL A 207 0.90 8.36 -1.12
C VAL A 207 1.97 8.47 -0.04
N GLU A 208 3.07 9.12 -0.36
CA GLU A 208 4.21 9.25 0.56
C GLU A 208 4.24 10.63 1.23
N THR A 209 3.94 11.68 0.47
CA THR A 209 4.03 13.06 0.97
C THR A 209 2.70 13.79 0.87
N TYR A 210 2.34 14.46 1.97
CA TYR A 210 1.30 15.49 1.98
C TYR A 210 1.93 16.86 2.27
N ILE A 211 1.83 17.77 1.30
CA ILE A 211 2.47 19.09 1.29
C ILE A 211 1.43 20.15 1.63
N ILE A 212 1.63 20.85 2.74
CA ILE A 212 0.79 21.98 3.15
C ILE A 212 1.42 23.27 2.63
N SER A 213 0.84 23.80 1.56
CA SER A 213 1.30 25.03 0.92
C SER A 213 0.93 26.26 1.73
N MET A 214 1.77 27.30 1.64
CA MET A 214 1.54 28.57 2.35
C MET A 214 1.42 28.38 3.87
N THR A 215 2.12 27.39 4.41
CA THR A 215 2.24 27.17 5.87
C THR A 215 2.87 28.39 6.51
N ARG A 216 2.20 28.94 7.52
CA ARG A 216 2.61 30.10 8.31
C ARG A 216 2.93 29.74 9.76
N GLY A 217 2.64 28.52 10.21
CA GLY A 217 2.78 28.12 11.62
C GLY A 217 2.30 26.70 11.92
N ALA A 218 2.43 26.28 13.18
CA ALA A 218 2.17 24.90 13.59
C ALA A 218 0.68 24.51 13.55
N ASP A 219 -0.23 25.47 13.71
CA ASP A 219 -1.68 25.28 13.56
C ASP A 219 -2.07 24.82 12.14
N ASP A 220 -1.35 25.25 11.10
CA ASP A 220 -1.61 24.79 9.72
C ASP A 220 -1.33 23.29 9.58
N VAL A 221 -0.24 22.82 10.20
CA VAL A 221 0.13 21.39 10.22
C VAL A 221 -0.87 20.58 11.02
N LEU A 222 -1.29 21.09 12.18
CA LEU A 222 -2.29 20.42 13.01
C LEU A 222 -3.65 20.34 12.31
N ALA A 223 -4.06 21.35 11.54
CA ALA A 223 -5.32 21.33 10.83
C ALA A 223 -5.38 20.15 9.84
N ALA A 224 -4.34 19.98 9.02
CA ALA A 224 -4.22 18.84 8.12
C ALA A 224 -4.11 17.50 8.88
N ALA A 225 -3.33 17.45 9.95
CA ALA A 225 -3.17 16.25 10.76
C ALA A 225 -4.48 15.79 11.40
N VAL A 226 -5.31 16.73 11.86
CA VAL A 226 -6.64 16.44 12.41
C VAL A 226 -7.56 15.84 11.35
N LEU A 227 -7.58 16.39 10.13
CA LEU A 227 -8.35 15.84 9.01
C LEU A 227 -7.87 14.43 8.60
N ALA A 228 -6.57 14.17 8.66
CA ALA A 228 -6.00 12.86 8.38
C ALA A 228 -6.30 11.82 9.48
N ALA A 229 -6.14 12.20 10.74
CA ALA A 229 -6.13 11.31 11.89
C ALA A 229 -7.53 10.97 12.42
N LYS A 230 -8.55 11.73 12.03
CA LYS A 230 -9.93 11.56 12.50
C LYS A 230 -10.81 11.04 11.37
N PRO A 231 -10.89 9.71 11.21
CA PRO A 231 -11.93 9.10 10.39
C PRO A 231 -13.31 9.66 10.70
N ASP A 232 -14.15 9.76 9.66
CA ASP A 232 -15.54 9.34 9.79
C ASP A 232 -15.62 7.88 10.27
#